data_AF-A0AAU9Q878-F1
#
_entry.id   AF-A0AAU9Q878-F1
#
_cell.length_a   1.000
_cell.length_b   1.000
_cell.length_c   1.000
_cell.angle_alpha   90.00
_cell.angle_beta   90.00
_cell.angle_gamma   90.00
#
_symmetry.space_group_name_H-M   'P 1'
#
loop_
_entity.id
_entity.type
_entity.pdbx_description
1 polymer ?
#
loop_
_entity_poly.entity_id
_entity_poly.type
_entity_poly.pdbx_seq_one_letter_code
_entity_poly.pdbx_strand_id
1 'polypeptide(L)'
;MIYRNLTLSLWWRIISVVSLSGLVGCSTAQDDTLPQPHTNSEQVWHAQMGGGGDDKLTQYLGELRAPLDVSALAERQSDYARDRWRETTNQFPRLPNPDVVLYVLPHQSGALPVPGYSTVFPLYERVHYATPLGSPANLPKEHW
;
A
#
# COMPACT_ATOMS: atom_id res chain seq x y z
N MET A 1 -57.05 -12.60 36.51
CA MET A 1 -55.95 -13.25 35.75
C MET A 1 -55.97 -13.02 34.23
N ILE A 2 -57.08 -12.56 33.63
CA ILE A 2 -57.22 -12.41 32.16
C ILE A 2 -56.46 -11.21 31.58
N TYR A 3 -56.41 -10.07 32.30
CA TYR A 3 -55.75 -8.85 31.83
C TYR A 3 -54.23 -8.97 31.64
N ARG A 4 -53.55 -9.84 32.40
CA ARG A 4 -52.09 -10.01 32.34
C ARG A 4 -51.64 -10.74 31.06
N ASN A 5 -52.48 -11.63 30.53
CA ASN A 5 -52.17 -12.36 29.28
C ASN A 5 -52.50 -11.50 28.05
N LEU A 6 -53.51 -10.64 28.16
CA LEU A 6 -53.88 -9.69 27.10
C LEU A 6 -52.81 -8.60 26.91
N THR A 7 -52.25 -8.09 28.01
CA THR A 7 -51.11 -7.15 27.95
C THR A 7 -49.87 -7.85 27.41
N LEU A 8 -49.52 -9.06 27.88
CA LEU A 8 -48.35 -9.78 27.36
C LEU A 8 -48.42 -10.04 25.84
N SER A 9 -49.60 -10.39 25.32
CA SER A 9 -49.85 -10.59 23.89
C SER A 9 -49.75 -9.30 23.08
N LEU A 10 -50.28 -8.19 23.62
CA LEU A 10 -50.22 -6.88 22.97
C LEU A 10 -48.76 -6.39 22.87
N TRP A 11 -47.98 -6.58 23.93
CA TRP A 11 -46.56 -6.23 23.96
C TRP A 11 -45.73 -7.06 22.97
N TRP A 12 -46.00 -8.36 22.86
CA TRP A 12 -45.35 -9.22 21.87
C TRP A 12 -45.64 -8.78 20.43
N ARG A 13 -46.88 -8.38 20.14
CA ARG A 13 -47.25 -7.83 18.82
C ARG A 13 -46.55 -6.52 18.52
N ILE A 14 -46.46 -5.61 19.50
CA ILE A 14 -45.75 -4.34 19.35
C ILE A 14 -44.26 -4.58 19.08
N ILE A 15 -43.61 -5.46 19.85
CA ILE A 15 -42.19 -5.81 19.66
C ILE A 15 -41.96 -6.41 18.26
N SER A 16 -42.84 -7.30 17.81
CA SER A 16 -42.71 -7.91 16.48
C SER A 16 -42.88 -6.90 15.34
N VAL A 17 -43.78 -5.92 15.47
CA VAL A 17 -43.96 -4.86 14.47
C VAL A 17 -42.76 -3.91 14.44
N VAL A 18 -42.25 -3.50 15.60
CA VAL A 18 -41.06 -2.65 15.69
C VAL A 18 -39.82 -3.36 15.11
N SER A 19 -39.66 -4.65 15.39
CA SER A 19 -38.56 -5.46 14.83
C SER A 19 -38.66 -5.60 13.31
N LEU A 20 -39.86 -5.68 12.75
CA LEU A 20 -40.06 -5.80 11.30
C LEU A 20 -39.79 -4.46 10.58
N SER A 21 -40.16 -3.34 11.20
CA SER A 21 -39.87 -2.00 10.66
C SER A 21 -38.38 -1.66 10.66
N GLY A 22 -37.60 -2.22 11.60
CA GLY A 22 -36.15 -2.02 11.65
C GLY A 22 -35.36 -2.71 10.53
N LEU A 23 -35.96 -3.66 9.80
CA LEU A 23 -35.33 -4.32 8.65
C LEU A 23 -35.42 -3.49 7.36
N VAL A 24 -36.25 -2.44 7.33
CA VAL A 24 -36.26 -1.45 6.24
C VAL A 24 -35.22 -0.37 6.55
N GLY A 25 -33.97 -0.80 6.73
CA GLY A 25 -32.83 0.06 7.02
C GLY A 25 -32.21 0.64 5.75
N CYS A 26 -32.16 1.97 5.67
CA CYS A 26 -31.23 2.81 4.89
C CYS A 26 -30.57 2.21 3.63
N SER A 27 -31.30 2.00 2.53
CA SER A 27 -30.66 1.91 1.22
C SER A 27 -30.39 3.34 0.72
N THR A 28 -29.17 3.83 0.91
CA THR A 28 -28.73 5.02 0.16
C THR A 28 -28.56 4.64 -1.31
N ALA A 29 -29.10 5.45 -2.23
CA ALA A 29 -28.93 5.21 -3.65
C ALA A 29 -27.48 5.52 -4.04
N GLN A 30 -26.91 4.73 -4.96
CA GLN A 30 -25.55 4.97 -5.44
C GLN A 30 -25.42 6.35 -6.13
N ASP A 31 -26.51 6.83 -6.75
CA ASP A 31 -26.59 8.16 -7.38
C ASP A 31 -26.52 9.32 -6.38
N ASP A 32 -26.80 9.09 -5.09
CA ASP A 32 -26.70 10.11 -4.03
C ASP A 32 -25.31 10.18 -3.40
N THR A 33 -24.48 9.14 -3.57
CA THR A 33 -23.19 9.02 -2.86
C THR A 33 -21.98 9.20 -3.77
N LEU A 34 -22.12 8.91 -5.05
CA LEU A 34 -21.02 9.04 -6.00
C LEU A 34 -21.07 10.38 -6.73
N PRO A 35 -19.91 11.01 -6.97
CA PRO A 35 -19.81 12.15 -7.88
C PRO A 35 -20.39 11.80 -9.24
N GLN A 36 -21.37 12.58 -9.69
CA GLN A 36 -21.99 12.34 -10.99
C GLN A 36 -20.96 12.59 -12.10
N PRO A 37 -20.97 11.82 -13.20
CA PRO A 37 -19.91 11.82 -14.21
C PRO A 37 -19.72 13.16 -14.94
N HIS A 38 -20.61 14.14 -14.77
CA HIS A 38 -20.49 15.48 -15.33
C HIS A 38 -19.92 16.52 -14.33
N THR A 39 -19.60 16.11 -13.11
CA THR A 39 -18.99 16.99 -12.09
C THR A 39 -17.47 17.00 -12.23
N ASN A 40 -16.86 18.18 -12.13
CA ASN A 40 -15.41 18.29 -12.04
C ASN A 40 -14.95 18.05 -10.58
N SER A 41 -13.69 17.66 -10.38
CA SER A 41 -13.17 17.36 -9.03
C SER A 41 -13.22 18.55 -8.07
N GLU A 42 -13.09 19.77 -8.60
CA GLU A 42 -13.19 21.02 -7.84
C GLU A 42 -14.60 21.21 -7.25
N GLN A 43 -15.64 21.00 -8.05
CA GLN A 43 -17.04 21.13 -7.64
C GLN A 43 -17.40 20.07 -6.60
N VAL A 44 -16.91 18.83 -6.76
CA VAL A 44 -17.08 17.76 -5.78
C VAL A 44 -16.43 18.14 -4.45
N TRP A 45 -15.21 18.70 -4.50
CA TRP A 45 -14.50 19.15 -3.31
C TRP A 45 -15.28 20.27 -2.60
N HIS A 46 -15.72 21.30 -3.33
CA HIS A 46 -16.47 22.42 -2.73
C HIS A 46 -17.84 22.00 -2.21
N ALA A 47 -18.54 21.08 -2.86
CA ALA A 47 -19.82 20.58 -2.38
C ALA A 47 -19.68 19.73 -1.11
N GLN A 48 -18.67 18.86 -1.05
CA GLN A 48 -18.44 17.96 0.09
C GLN A 48 -17.80 18.68 1.29
N MET A 49 -16.91 19.64 1.02
CA MET A 49 -16.08 20.30 2.05
C MET A 49 -16.51 21.74 2.34
N GLY A 50 -17.19 22.42 1.42
CA GLY A 50 -17.56 23.84 1.52
C GLY A 50 -18.99 24.09 2.05
N GLY A 51 -19.78 23.06 2.30
CA GLY A 51 -21.18 23.19 2.74
C GLY A 51 -21.40 23.49 4.23
N GLY A 52 -20.33 23.64 5.03
CA GLY A 52 -20.41 23.65 6.49
C GLY A 52 -19.58 24.74 7.16
N GLY A 53 -19.95 26.01 6.96
CA GLY A 53 -19.56 27.12 7.85
C GLY A 53 -18.07 27.44 7.87
N ASP A 54 -17.65 28.27 6.90
CA ASP A 54 -16.28 28.74 6.67
C ASP A 54 -15.57 29.35 7.90
N ASP A 55 -16.29 29.84 8.92
CA ASP A 55 -15.65 30.47 10.08
C ASP A 55 -15.25 29.48 11.19
N LYS A 56 -16.05 28.43 11.42
CA LYS A 56 -15.87 27.57 12.60
C LYS A 56 -14.81 26.50 12.38
N LEU A 57 -14.79 25.90 11.20
CA LEU A 57 -13.78 24.88 10.84
C LEU A 57 -12.39 25.50 10.71
N THR A 58 -12.28 26.70 10.16
CA THR A 58 -11.01 27.43 10.03
C THR A 58 -10.42 27.77 11.40
N GLN A 59 -11.26 28.10 12.38
CA GLN A 59 -10.86 28.33 13.77
C GLN A 59 -10.36 27.05 14.45
N TYR A 60 -11.07 25.92 14.32
CA TYR A 60 -10.60 24.63 14.85
C TYR A 60 -9.33 24.14 14.16
N LEU A 61 -9.18 24.35 12.85
CA LEU A 61 -7.96 24.04 12.11
C LEU A 61 -6.77 24.93 12.53
N GLY A 62 -7.04 26.16 12.98
CA GLY A 62 -6.03 27.04 13.58
C GLY A 62 -5.53 26.51 14.92
N GLU A 63 -6.42 25.98 15.76
CA GLU A 63 -6.09 25.39 17.06
C GLU A 63 -5.37 24.03 16.95
N LEU A 64 -5.69 23.21 15.95
CA LEU A 64 -5.02 21.92 15.71
C LEU A 64 -3.73 22.04 14.88
N ARG A 65 -3.45 23.19 14.27
CA ARG A 65 -2.19 23.41 13.54
C ARG A 65 -1.06 23.64 14.55
N ALA A 66 -0.27 22.60 14.78
CA ALA A 66 1.07 22.79 15.30
C ALA A 66 1.82 23.74 14.32
N PRO A 67 2.39 24.86 14.80
CA PRO A 67 3.17 25.74 13.93
C PRO A 67 4.33 24.94 13.34
N LEU A 68 4.31 24.82 12.01
CA LEU A 68 5.38 24.17 11.27
C LEU A 68 6.57 25.11 11.26
N ASP A 69 7.51 24.88 12.16
CA ASP A 69 8.81 25.53 12.13
C ASP A 69 9.57 25.04 10.90
N VAL A 70 9.79 25.94 9.95
CA VAL A 70 10.48 25.67 8.68
C VAL A 70 11.90 25.17 8.94
N SER A 71 12.54 25.61 10.03
CA SER A 71 13.88 25.13 10.40
C SER A 71 13.84 23.70 10.94
N ALA A 72 12.92 23.38 11.85
CA ALA A 72 12.71 22.01 12.33
C ALA A 72 12.24 21.04 11.23
N LEU A 73 11.44 21.51 10.26
CA LEU A 73 11.07 20.75 9.06
C LEU A 73 12.28 20.51 8.16
N ALA A 74 13.09 21.53 7.90
CA ALA A 74 14.31 21.40 7.11
C ALA A 74 15.31 20.46 7.78
N GLU A 75 15.44 20.50 9.10
CA GLU A 75 16.29 19.62 9.90
C GLU A 75 15.79 18.17 9.81
N ARG A 76 14.49 17.92 10.04
CA ARG A 76 13.88 16.59 9.90
C ARG A 76 13.93 16.05 8.47
N GLN A 77 13.72 16.90 7.47
CA GLN A 77 13.86 16.56 6.05
C GLN A 77 15.32 16.24 5.71
N SER A 78 16.28 16.96 6.30
CA SER A 78 17.71 16.73 6.10
C SER A 78 18.18 15.43 6.75
N ASP A 79 17.61 15.04 7.89
CA ASP A 79 17.86 13.75 8.53
C ASP A 79 17.35 12.59 7.66
N TYR A 80 16.13 12.72 7.10
CA TYR A 80 15.58 11.77 6.12
C TYR A 80 16.38 11.76 4.81
N ALA A 81 16.92 12.90 4.37
CA ALA A 81 17.61 13.02 3.09
C ALA A 81 19.10 12.67 3.15
N ARG A 82 19.76 12.74 4.31
CA ARG A 82 21.20 12.41 4.46
C ARG A 82 21.51 10.95 4.14
N ASP A 83 20.55 10.06 4.32
CA ASP A 83 20.69 8.64 3.98
C ASP A 83 20.17 8.28 2.57
N ARG A 84 19.91 9.26 1.69
CA ARG A 84 19.50 8.98 0.29
C ARG A 84 20.50 8.14 -0.49
N TRP A 85 21.79 8.24 -0.17
CA TRP A 85 22.83 7.37 -0.71
C TRP A 85 22.73 5.93 -0.17
N ARG A 86 22.44 5.77 1.13
CA ARG A 86 22.22 4.46 1.77
C ARG A 86 20.92 3.83 1.26
N GLU A 87 19.83 4.57 1.11
CA GLU A 87 18.55 4.05 0.59
C GLU A 87 18.65 3.59 -0.87
N THR A 88 19.34 4.35 -1.72
CA THR A 88 19.49 4.01 -3.14
C THR A 88 20.40 2.79 -3.34
N THR A 89 21.40 2.60 -2.48
CA THR A 89 22.37 1.50 -2.60
C THR A 89 21.91 0.20 -1.91
N ASN A 90 20.98 0.26 -0.96
CA ASN A 90 20.90 -0.79 0.06
C ASN A 90 19.54 -1.48 0.19
N GLN A 91 18.46 -0.95 -0.39
CA GLN A 91 17.15 -1.60 -0.30
C GLN A 91 17.04 -2.83 -1.20
N PHE A 92 17.78 -2.84 -2.31
CA PHE A 92 17.79 -3.92 -3.29
C PHE A 92 19.24 -4.19 -3.74
N PRO A 93 19.99 -5.03 -3.01
CA PRO A 93 21.29 -5.47 -3.47
C PRO A 93 21.14 -6.37 -4.69
N ARG A 94 22.11 -6.29 -5.61
CA ARG A 94 22.17 -7.19 -6.78
C ARG A 94 22.48 -8.60 -6.31
N LEU A 95 21.79 -9.59 -6.89
CA LEU A 95 22.10 -10.99 -6.66
C LEU A 95 23.42 -11.33 -7.37
N PRO A 96 24.34 -12.08 -6.73
CA PRO A 96 25.53 -12.59 -7.40
C PRO A 96 25.15 -13.42 -8.62
N ASN A 97 25.87 -13.24 -9.72
CA ASN A 97 25.72 -14.02 -10.95
C ASN A 97 26.98 -14.89 -11.13
N PRO A 98 27.00 -16.12 -10.59
CA PRO A 98 28.15 -16.99 -10.74
C PRO A 98 28.27 -17.52 -12.17
N ASP A 99 29.50 -17.81 -12.59
CA ASP A 99 29.75 -18.50 -13.84
C ASP A 99 29.50 -20.00 -13.68
N VAL A 100 28.89 -20.60 -14.70
CA VAL A 100 28.65 -22.03 -14.82
C VAL A 100 29.59 -22.59 -15.88
N VAL A 101 30.21 -23.73 -15.58
CA VAL A 101 31.11 -24.42 -16.49
C VAL A 101 30.40 -25.64 -17.08
N LEU A 102 30.29 -25.70 -18.40
CA LEU A 102 29.83 -26.87 -19.13
C LEU A 102 31.01 -27.58 -19.77
N TYR A 103 31.14 -28.88 -19.49
CA TYR A 103 32.06 -29.74 -20.21
C TYR A 103 31.35 -30.42 -21.38
N VAL A 104 31.85 -30.18 -22.58
CA VAL A 104 31.40 -30.85 -23.80
C VAL A 104 32.28 -32.07 -24.00
N LEU A 105 31.68 -33.25 -23.95
CA LEU A 105 32.37 -34.50 -24.23
C LEU A 105 32.82 -34.56 -25.71
N PRO A 106 33.95 -35.23 -26.00
CA PRO A 106 34.36 -35.48 -27.38
C PRO A 106 33.22 -36.15 -28.17
N HIS A 107 32.92 -35.62 -29.36
CA HIS A 107 31.84 -36.12 -30.21
C HIS A 107 32.19 -35.92 -31.69
N GLN A 108 31.38 -36.46 -32.60
CA GLN A 108 31.55 -36.27 -34.04
C GLN A 108 30.60 -35.18 -34.52
N SER A 109 31.10 -34.24 -35.33
CA SER A 109 30.30 -33.27 -36.06
C SER A 109 30.49 -33.53 -37.56
N GLY A 110 29.53 -34.24 -38.15
CA GLY A 110 29.69 -34.81 -39.49
C GLY A 110 30.83 -35.83 -39.53
N ALA A 111 31.76 -35.68 -40.47
CA ALA A 111 32.93 -36.55 -40.60
C ALA A 111 34.15 -36.10 -39.77
N LEU A 112 34.03 -35.00 -39.02
CA LEU A 112 35.15 -34.42 -38.27
C LEU A 112 34.99 -34.69 -36.76
N PRO A 113 36.06 -35.15 -36.09
CA PRO A 113 36.05 -35.30 -34.64
C PRO A 113 36.15 -33.93 -33.95
N VAL A 114 35.30 -33.71 -32.97
CA VAL A 114 35.34 -32.54 -32.07
C VAL A 114 35.97 -32.98 -30.75
N PRO A 115 37.08 -32.35 -30.32
CA PRO A 115 37.71 -32.69 -29.04
C PRO A 115 36.81 -32.26 -27.87
N GLY A 116 37.04 -32.84 -26.68
CA GLY A 116 36.35 -32.39 -25.48
C GLY A 116 36.88 -31.03 -25.01
N TYR A 117 36.00 -30.13 -24.61
CA TYR A 117 36.37 -28.80 -24.11
C TYR A 117 35.39 -28.31 -23.04
N SER A 118 35.85 -27.39 -22.20
CA SER A 118 35.01 -26.69 -21.23
C SER A 118 34.64 -25.31 -21.78
N THR A 119 33.40 -24.91 -21.59
CA THR A 119 32.92 -23.56 -21.87
C THR A 119 32.28 -22.97 -20.62
N VAL A 120 32.31 -21.64 -20.51
CA VAL A 120 31.85 -20.89 -19.34
C VAL A 120 30.77 -19.91 -19.76
N PHE A 121 29.65 -19.87 -19.04
CA PHE A 121 28.57 -18.92 -19.27
C PHE A 121 27.94 -18.48 -17.94
N PRO A 122 27.36 -17.27 -17.86
CA PRO A 122 26.75 -16.78 -16.63
C PRO A 122 25.50 -17.58 -16.27
N LEU A 123 25.22 -17.73 -14.97
CA LEU A 123 24.00 -18.40 -14.50
C LEU A 123 22.71 -17.66 -14.90
N TYR A 124 22.75 -16.32 -14.90
CA TYR A 124 21.62 -15.45 -15.25
C TYR A 124 21.92 -14.56 -16.45
N GLU A 125 20.95 -14.40 -17.35
CA GLU A 125 21.04 -13.51 -18.52
C GLU A 125 20.95 -12.02 -18.17
N ARG A 126 20.32 -11.70 -17.04
CA ARG A 126 20.02 -10.33 -16.61
C ARG A 126 20.41 -10.12 -15.17
N VAL A 127 20.57 -8.86 -14.78
CA VAL A 127 20.83 -8.50 -13.38
C VAL A 127 19.55 -8.71 -12.57
N HIS A 128 19.62 -9.58 -11.57
CA HIS A 128 18.55 -9.78 -10.60
C HIS A 128 18.85 -9.03 -9.30
N TYR A 129 17.80 -8.62 -8.61
CA TYR A 129 17.87 -7.94 -7.33
C TYR A 129 17.26 -8.83 -6.24
N ALA A 130 17.91 -8.90 -5.09
CA ALA A 130 17.41 -9.66 -3.96
C ALA A 130 16.23 -8.93 -3.30
N THR A 131 15.30 -9.69 -2.72
CA THR A 131 14.22 -9.13 -1.91
C THR A 131 14.76 -8.54 -0.60
N PRO A 132 14.18 -7.46 -0.08
CA PRO A 132 14.69 -6.73 1.09
C PRO A 132 14.86 -7.59 2.35
N LEU A 133 14.03 -8.63 2.51
CA LEU A 133 14.01 -9.47 3.70
C LEU A 133 15.09 -10.58 3.71
N GLY A 134 15.80 -10.80 2.60
CA GLY A 134 16.62 -12.01 2.39
C GLY A 134 18.09 -11.78 2.05
N SER A 135 18.54 -10.52 1.94
CA SER A 135 19.93 -10.22 1.61
C SER A 135 20.63 -9.58 2.81
N PRO A 136 21.82 -10.05 3.21
CA PRO A 136 22.67 -9.28 4.09
C PRO A 136 22.99 -7.99 3.35
N ALA A 137 22.50 -6.86 3.86
CA ALA A 137 22.93 -5.55 3.42
C ALA A 137 24.46 -5.54 3.52
N ASN A 138 25.16 -5.36 2.40
CA ASN A 138 26.61 -5.24 2.40
C ASN A 138 26.94 -3.82 2.84
N LEU A 139 26.71 -3.57 4.13
CA LEU A 139 27.01 -2.31 4.77
C LEU A 139 28.54 -2.14 4.80
N PRO A 140 29.06 -0.97 4.41
CA PRO A 140 30.45 -0.65 4.72
C PRO A 140 30.62 -0.85 6.23
N LYS A 141 31.60 -1.67 6.63
CA LYS A 141 31.98 -1.78 8.04
C LYS A 141 32.57 -0.44 8.42
N GLU A 142 31.79 0.41 9.07
CA GLU A 142 32.26 1.69 9.58
C GLU A 142 33.48 1.40 10.49
N HIS A 143 34.67 1.82 10.09
CA HIS A 143 35.87 1.75 10.93
C HIS A 143 35.88 3.03 11.76
N TRP A 144 35.52 2.90 13.04
CA TRP A 144 35.73 3.96 14.04
C TRP A 144 37.09 3.75 14.69
#